data_AF-A0A524K6P6-F1
#
_entry.id   AF-A0A524K6P6-F1
#
_cell.length_a   1.000
_cell.length_b   1.000
_cell.length_c   1.000
_cell.angle_alpha   90.00
_cell.angle_beta   90.00
_cell.angle_gamma   90.00
#
_symmetry.space_group_name_H-M   'P 1'
#
loop_
_entity.id
_entity.type
_entity.pdbx_description
1 polymer ?
#
loop_
_entity_poly.entity_id
_entity_poly.type
_entity_poly.pdbx_seq_one_letter_code
_entity_poly.pdbx_strand_id
1 'polypeptide(L)'
;VKAAAYHAGMDSGQRTQNQDAFVRDDIQIIVATVAFGMGIDKPDVRFVIHADLPKSVENYYQEIGRAGRDGLPAECILLYGQGDVIAVSRLLESLEEDRRRMAMDRLESMRAYAESDLCRRKLILEHFGEPVADVNCGACDNCLRGPRETADYSVPAMKFLSCVKRTGERFGAAHIVDVLIGAGTEKVERFGHGNLSTFGIGTELSRTDWLSLARRLASTGHLVRDPERSTLSLGQPAWELFRTRQPYIVPIDGICPPGGTGEVDDIDRALDIKKTRRKPGRKKARTDDAGKREGLLAFNRQGEDGDAAEALFMVLRALRKRLADEAGVPPYVVFPDRTLVEMATVRPRDEASLALVYGVGRAKLERYGQVFLAAIHPS
;
A
#
# COMPACT_ATOMS: atom_id res chain seq x y z
N VAL A 1 9.84 5.29 -24.68
CA VAL A 1 9.05 6.00 -23.64
C VAL A 1 9.55 7.43 -23.56
N LYS A 2 8.69 8.43 -23.72
CA LYS A 2 9.07 9.85 -23.62
C LYS A 2 8.83 10.34 -22.19
N ALA A 3 9.88 10.87 -21.55
CA ALA A 3 9.83 11.35 -20.18
C ALA A 3 10.41 12.76 -20.04
N ALA A 4 9.91 13.53 -19.08
CA ALA A 4 10.46 14.84 -18.72
C ALA A 4 10.43 15.10 -17.22
N ALA A 5 11.33 15.96 -16.75
CA ALA A 5 11.41 16.36 -15.35
C ALA A 5 10.47 17.54 -15.04
N TYR A 6 10.03 17.62 -13.78
CA TYR A 6 9.33 18.77 -13.21
C TYR A 6 9.73 18.99 -11.76
N HIS A 7 10.42 20.10 -11.48
CA HIS A 7 10.74 20.50 -10.10
C HIS A 7 10.87 22.02 -9.97
N ALA A 8 10.84 22.51 -8.73
CA ALA A 8 10.86 23.95 -8.43
C ALA A 8 12.10 24.69 -8.95
N GLY A 9 13.24 23.99 -9.07
CA GLY A 9 14.50 24.54 -9.61
C GLY A 9 14.56 24.69 -11.14
N MET A 10 13.50 24.31 -11.87
CA MET A 10 13.44 24.49 -13.33
C MET A 10 12.94 25.89 -13.71
N ASP A 11 13.39 26.38 -14.88
CA ASP A 11 12.86 27.58 -15.51
C ASP A 11 11.33 27.49 -15.68
N SER A 12 10.64 28.61 -15.47
CA SER A 12 9.17 28.65 -15.50
C SER A 12 8.61 28.32 -16.89
N GLY A 13 9.27 28.76 -17.97
CA GLY A 13 8.90 28.42 -19.34
C GLY A 13 9.04 26.92 -19.61
N GLN A 14 10.15 26.33 -19.17
CA GLN A 14 10.38 24.88 -19.32
C GLN A 14 9.36 24.05 -18.52
N ARG A 15 8.97 24.48 -17.31
CA ARG A 15 7.93 23.81 -16.52
C ARG A 15 6.59 23.81 -17.23
N THR A 16 6.16 24.97 -17.74
CA THR A 16 4.91 25.09 -18.50
C THR A 16 4.94 24.22 -19.75
N GLN A 17 6.04 24.25 -20.50
CA GLN A 17 6.21 23.42 -21.69
C GLN A 17 6.09 21.92 -21.38
N ASN A 18 6.77 21.43 -20.33
CA ASN A 18 6.72 20.03 -19.94
C ASN A 18 5.34 19.62 -19.43
N GLN A 19 4.68 20.51 -18.67
CA GLN A 19 3.31 20.29 -18.21
C GLN A 19 2.33 20.20 -19.38
N ASP A 20 2.38 21.16 -20.32
CA ASP A 20 1.48 21.17 -21.49
C ASP A 20 1.70 19.94 -22.38
N ALA A 21 2.96 19.56 -22.61
CA ALA A 21 3.30 18.37 -23.37
C ALA A 21 2.83 17.07 -22.67
N PHE A 22 2.83 17.03 -21.34
CA PHE A 22 2.26 15.90 -20.60
C PHE A 22 0.72 15.87 -20.68
N VAL A 23 0.06 17.02 -20.55
CA VAL A 23 -1.40 17.16 -20.67
C VAL A 23 -1.89 16.75 -22.07
N ARG A 24 -1.09 17.03 -23.11
CA ARG A 24 -1.37 16.70 -24.52
C ARG A 24 -0.95 15.30 -24.97
N ASP A 25 -0.49 14.43 -24.07
CA ASP A 25 0.04 13.10 -24.41
C ASP A 25 1.27 13.11 -25.35
N ASP A 26 2.02 14.22 -25.41
CA ASP A 26 3.31 14.28 -26.13
C ASP A 26 4.45 13.71 -25.30
N ILE A 27 4.32 13.79 -23.98
CA ILE A 27 5.17 13.17 -22.98
C ILE A 27 4.33 12.14 -22.23
N GLN A 28 4.86 10.92 -22.10
CA GLN A 28 4.15 9.81 -21.44
C GLN A 28 4.39 9.78 -19.94
N ILE A 29 5.58 10.20 -19.49
CA ILE A 29 6.00 10.15 -18.10
C ILE A 29 6.51 11.51 -17.66
N ILE A 30 6.03 11.98 -16.52
CA ILE A 30 6.57 13.15 -15.85
C ILE A 30 7.19 12.73 -14.53
N VAL A 31 8.47 13.04 -14.36
CA VAL A 31 9.23 12.76 -13.14
C VAL A 31 9.24 14.02 -12.31
N ALA A 32 8.56 14.00 -11.17
CA ALA A 32 8.23 15.20 -10.44
C ALA A 32 8.57 15.11 -8.95
N THR A 33 8.94 16.26 -8.36
CA THR A 33 8.88 16.43 -6.90
C THR A 33 7.47 16.85 -6.48
N VAL A 34 7.21 16.88 -5.16
CA VAL A 34 5.91 17.30 -4.56
C VAL A 34 5.39 18.64 -5.12
N ALA A 35 6.28 19.50 -5.64
CA ALA A 35 5.94 20.77 -6.29
C ALA A 35 4.99 20.66 -7.50
N PHE A 36 4.83 19.47 -8.10
CA PHE A 36 3.95 19.24 -9.24
C PHE A 36 2.47 19.08 -8.87
N GLY A 37 2.16 18.85 -7.58
CA GLY A 37 0.82 18.45 -7.16
C GLY A 37 -0.28 19.51 -7.33
N MET A 38 -0.01 20.81 -7.28
CA MET A 38 -1.11 21.77 -7.17
C MET A 38 -1.78 22.16 -8.51
N GLY A 39 -1.30 21.69 -9.67
CA GLY A 39 -1.67 22.30 -10.97
C GLY A 39 -2.16 21.39 -12.09
N ILE A 40 -2.22 20.07 -11.92
CA ILE A 40 -2.53 19.15 -13.03
C ILE A 40 -3.83 18.41 -12.80
N ASP A 41 -4.74 18.62 -13.74
CA ASP A 41 -6.03 17.98 -13.86
C ASP A 41 -6.11 17.18 -15.17
N LYS A 42 -5.24 16.17 -15.29
CA LYS A 42 -5.28 15.19 -16.37
C LYS A 42 -6.07 13.96 -15.87
N PRO A 43 -7.26 13.65 -16.43
CA PRO A 43 -8.14 12.64 -15.85
C PRO A 43 -7.66 11.19 -16.07
N ASP A 44 -6.84 10.99 -17.10
CA ASP A 44 -6.42 9.70 -17.65
C ASP A 44 -4.99 9.29 -17.23
N VAL A 45 -4.54 9.69 -16.05
CA VAL A 45 -3.27 9.21 -15.48
C VAL A 45 -3.42 7.74 -15.07
N ARG A 46 -2.65 6.86 -15.73
CA ARG A 46 -2.75 5.40 -15.54
C ARG A 46 -1.88 4.84 -14.43
N PHE A 47 -0.78 5.50 -14.09
CA PHE A 47 0.04 5.10 -12.95
C PHE A 47 0.67 6.29 -12.25
N VAL A 48 0.83 6.15 -10.94
CA VAL A 48 1.63 7.05 -10.09
C VAL A 48 2.68 6.19 -9.40
N ILE A 49 3.95 6.55 -9.55
CA ILE A 49 5.08 5.84 -8.95
C ILE A 49 5.77 6.77 -7.96
N HIS A 50 5.83 6.33 -6.71
CA HIS A 50 6.65 6.92 -5.67
C HIS A 50 7.99 6.20 -5.64
N ALA A 51 9.04 6.87 -6.11
CA ALA A 51 10.41 6.37 -6.05
C ALA A 51 11.02 6.47 -4.64
N ASP A 52 10.52 7.42 -3.84
CA ASP A 52 10.93 7.67 -2.46
C ASP A 52 9.71 7.59 -1.53
N LEU A 53 9.93 7.25 -0.26
CA LEU A 53 8.87 7.23 0.76
C LEU A 53 8.27 8.63 0.98
N PRO A 54 6.95 8.80 0.81
CA PRO A 54 6.25 10.03 1.18
C PRO A 54 6.46 10.39 2.64
N LYS A 55 6.42 11.68 2.95
CA LYS A 55 6.60 12.18 4.32
C LYS A 55 5.41 11.88 5.25
N SER A 56 4.25 11.56 4.68
CA SER A 56 3.04 11.23 5.43
C SER A 56 2.03 10.49 4.54
N VAL A 57 1.07 9.83 5.19
CA VAL A 57 -0.06 9.15 4.51
C VAL A 57 -0.95 10.15 3.77
N GLU A 58 -1.11 11.37 4.28
CA GLU A 58 -1.90 12.41 3.63
C GLU A 58 -1.28 12.88 2.32
N ASN A 59 0.04 13.12 2.30
CA ASN A 59 0.74 13.47 1.07
C ASN A 59 0.61 12.34 0.06
N TYR A 60 0.87 11.11 0.49
CA TYR A 60 0.71 9.93 -0.35
C TYR A 60 -0.70 9.85 -0.95
N TYR A 61 -1.75 9.99 -0.13
CA TYR A 61 -3.14 9.95 -0.56
C TYR A 61 -3.49 11.02 -1.61
N GLN A 62 -3.04 12.27 -1.40
CA GLN A 62 -3.27 13.35 -2.36
C GLN A 62 -2.52 13.12 -3.69
N GLU A 63 -1.33 12.53 -3.63
CA GLU A 63 -0.50 12.26 -4.79
C GLU A 63 -1.05 11.12 -5.64
N ILE A 64 -1.41 10.00 -5.01
CA ILE A 64 -2.03 8.85 -5.71
C ILE A 64 -3.43 9.18 -6.23
N GLY A 65 -4.17 10.09 -5.59
CA GLY A 65 -5.51 10.54 -6.00
C GLY A 65 -5.56 11.30 -7.35
N ARG A 66 -4.42 11.39 -8.04
CA ARG A 66 -4.32 11.90 -9.42
C ARG A 66 -4.54 10.80 -10.46
N ALA A 67 -4.28 9.55 -10.07
CA ALA A 67 -4.47 8.40 -10.93
C ALA A 67 -5.97 8.14 -11.14
N GLY A 68 -6.37 7.78 -12.35
CA GLY A 68 -7.70 7.21 -12.62
C GLY A 68 -8.90 8.10 -12.33
N ARG A 69 -8.80 9.43 -12.48
CA ARG A 69 -9.94 10.35 -12.25
C ARG A 69 -11.09 10.17 -13.26
N ASP A 70 -10.80 9.58 -14.42
CA ASP A 70 -11.80 9.11 -15.39
C ASP A 70 -12.58 7.86 -14.92
N GLY A 71 -12.21 7.27 -13.78
CA GLY A 71 -12.81 6.08 -13.21
C GLY A 71 -12.33 4.77 -13.83
N LEU A 72 -11.37 4.82 -14.75
CA LEU A 72 -10.75 3.63 -15.32
C LEU A 72 -9.63 3.10 -14.41
N PRO A 73 -9.26 1.80 -14.54
CA PRO A 73 -8.17 1.23 -13.77
C PRO A 73 -6.88 2.05 -13.85
N ALA A 74 -6.24 2.23 -12.69
CA ALA A 74 -4.96 2.89 -12.58
C ALA A 74 -4.18 2.28 -11.39
N GLU A 75 -2.86 2.31 -11.48
CA GLU A 75 -1.96 1.71 -10.49
C GLU A 75 -1.21 2.76 -9.68
N CYS A 76 -1.03 2.48 -8.39
CA CYS A 76 -0.27 3.33 -7.49
C CYS A 76 0.84 2.47 -6.88
N ILE A 77 2.09 2.77 -7.21
CA ILE A 77 3.25 1.95 -6.89
C ILE A 77 4.15 2.74 -5.96
N LEU A 78 4.36 2.21 -4.75
CA LEU A 78 5.34 2.74 -3.80
C LEU A 78 6.56 1.82 -3.79
N LEU A 79 7.69 2.33 -4.27
CA LEU A 79 8.99 1.69 -4.06
C LEU A 79 9.44 2.03 -2.64
N TYR A 80 9.68 1.01 -1.82
CA TYR A 80 9.98 1.19 -0.40
C TYR A 80 11.22 0.40 0.01
N GLY A 81 12.16 1.11 0.63
CA GLY A 81 13.29 0.54 1.34
C GLY A 81 13.50 1.19 2.71
N GLN A 82 14.19 0.47 3.61
CA GLN A 82 14.55 1.02 4.93
C GLN A 82 15.49 2.24 4.83
N GLY A 83 16.26 2.34 3.74
CA GLY A 83 17.10 3.49 3.44
C GLY A 83 16.29 4.79 3.32
N ASP A 84 15.06 4.72 2.83
CA ASP A 84 14.20 5.89 2.63
C ASP A 84 13.77 6.49 3.95
N VAL A 85 13.44 5.64 4.93
CA VAL A 85 13.09 6.08 6.29
C VAL A 85 14.27 6.85 6.90
N ILE A 86 15.49 6.33 6.77
CA ILE A 86 16.70 6.99 7.28
C ILE A 86 16.94 8.32 6.57
N ALA A 87 16.78 8.35 5.24
CA ALA A 87 16.96 9.56 4.45
C ALA A 87 15.96 10.66 4.85
N VAL A 88 14.67 10.32 4.99
CA VAL A 88 13.65 11.26 5.41
C VAL A 88 13.87 11.70 6.86
N SER A 89 14.19 10.78 7.78
CA SER A 89 14.49 11.13 9.18
C SER A 89 15.63 12.15 9.29
N ARG A 90 16.71 11.99 8.53
CA ARG A 90 17.82 12.97 8.50
C ARG A 90 17.38 14.35 8.03
N LEU A 91 16.49 14.42 7.02
CA LEU A 91 15.94 15.70 6.55
C LEU A 91 15.07 16.40 7.61
N LEU A 92 14.50 15.66 8.55
CA LEU A 92 13.66 16.20 9.63
C LEU A 92 14.50 16.67 10.84
N GLU A 93 15.77 16.29 10.95
CA GLU A 93 16.64 16.67 12.08
C GLU A 93 16.90 18.18 12.15
N SER A 94 16.87 18.88 11.02
CA SER A 94 17.06 20.33 10.96
C SER A 94 15.83 21.14 11.39
N LEU A 95 14.70 20.48 11.71
CA LEU A 95 13.48 21.15 12.16
C LEU A 95 13.54 21.46 13.66
N GLU A 96 12.83 22.51 14.07
CA GLU A 96 12.58 22.81 15.48
C GLU A 96 11.89 21.65 16.19
N GLU A 97 12.12 21.49 17.50
CA GLU A 97 11.72 20.30 18.28
C GLU A 97 10.26 19.90 18.10
N ASP A 98 9.32 20.84 18.26
CA ASP A 98 7.89 20.57 18.14
C ASP A 98 7.50 20.13 16.72
N ARG A 99 8.08 20.77 15.70
CA ARG A 99 7.82 20.45 14.29
C ARG A 99 8.44 19.12 13.91
N ARG A 100 9.64 18.84 14.42
CA ARG A 100 10.36 17.57 14.25
C ARG A 100 9.55 16.42 14.82
N ARG A 101 9.00 16.58 16.03
CA ARG A 101 8.14 15.58 16.68
C ARG A 101 6.91 15.26 15.81
N MET A 102 6.14 16.26 15.41
CA MET A 102 4.96 16.06 14.56
C MET A 102 5.31 15.43 13.20
N ALA A 103 6.45 15.80 12.61
CA ALA A 103 6.88 15.24 11.34
C ALA A 103 7.33 13.78 11.47
N MET A 104 8.00 13.42 12.58
CA MET A 104 8.37 12.04 12.88
C MET A 104 7.14 11.16 13.12
N ASP A 105 6.11 11.65 13.80
CA ASP A 105 4.85 10.91 14.00
C ASP A 105 4.16 10.60 12.64
N ARG A 106 4.17 11.56 11.71
CA ARG A 106 3.65 11.36 10.35
C ARG A 106 4.47 10.35 9.55
N LEU A 107 5.80 10.41 9.66
CA LEU A 107 6.70 9.45 9.02
C LEU A 107 6.49 8.04 9.57
N GLU A 108 6.29 7.91 10.87
CA GLU A 108 5.98 6.64 11.53
C GLU A 108 4.68 6.04 10.99
N SER A 109 3.62 6.85 10.82
CA SER A 109 2.37 6.38 10.20
C SER A 109 2.60 5.92 8.75
N MET A 110 3.38 6.66 7.95
CA MET A 110 3.68 6.24 6.58
C MET A 110 4.53 4.96 6.52
N ARG A 111 5.48 4.79 7.45
CA ARG A 111 6.24 3.53 7.59
C ARG A 111 5.32 2.38 7.94
N ALA A 112 4.44 2.56 8.92
CA ALA A 112 3.46 1.57 9.31
C ALA A 112 2.54 1.18 8.14
N TYR A 113 2.11 2.15 7.33
CA TYR A 113 1.37 1.89 6.10
C TYR A 113 2.16 1.00 5.12
N ALA A 114 3.44 1.31 4.87
CA ALA A 114 4.28 0.59 3.92
C ALA A 114 4.61 -0.84 4.38
N GLU A 115 4.91 -1.03 5.66
CA GLU A 115 5.26 -2.33 6.26
C GLU A 115 4.05 -3.21 6.61
N SER A 116 2.83 -2.68 6.56
CA SER A 116 1.64 -3.41 6.95
C SER A 116 1.23 -4.48 5.93
N ASP A 117 0.62 -5.52 6.45
CA ASP A 117 0.00 -6.62 5.70
C ASP A 117 -1.52 -6.53 5.60
N LEU A 118 -2.11 -5.54 6.25
CA LEU A 118 -3.53 -5.27 6.13
C LEU A 118 -3.84 -4.69 4.74
N CYS A 119 -5.10 -4.77 4.34
CA CYS A 119 -5.55 -4.14 3.10
C CYS A 119 -5.12 -2.67 3.04
N ARG A 120 -4.37 -2.28 2.00
CA ARG A 120 -3.87 -0.91 1.84
C ARG A 120 -4.98 0.13 1.85
N ARG A 121 -6.11 -0.18 1.19
CA ARG A 121 -7.29 0.69 1.14
C ARG A 121 -7.87 0.90 2.54
N LYS A 122 -7.96 -0.17 3.34
CA LYS A 122 -8.44 -0.10 4.71
C LYS A 122 -7.57 0.84 5.55
N LEU A 123 -6.24 0.67 5.48
CA LEU A 123 -5.30 1.52 6.23
C LEU A 123 -5.46 3.00 5.92
N ILE A 124 -5.63 3.35 4.64
CA ILE A 124 -5.86 4.74 4.22
C ILE A 124 -7.19 5.25 4.79
N LEU A 125 -8.27 4.49 4.66
CA LEU A 125 -9.60 4.91 5.13
C LEU A 125 -9.64 5.08 6.65
N GLU A 126 -9.07 4.13 7.39
CA GLU A 126 -8.98 4.22 8.86
C GLU A 126 -8.11 5.40 9.32
N HIS A 127 -7.03 5.72 8.58
CA HIS A 127 -6.21 6.91 8.85
C HIS A 127 -7.02 8.21 8.78
N PHE A 128 -8.01 8.28 7.89
CA PHE A 128 -8.94 9.43 7.78
C PHE A 128 -10.21 9.31 8.64
N GLY A 129 -10.26 8.32 9.55
CA GLY A 129 -11.40 8.14 10.45
C GLY A 129 -12.63 7.51 9.79
N GLU A 130 -12.47 6.87 8.64
CA GLU A 130 -13.52 6.10 7.96
C GLU A 130 -13.37 4.60 8.28
N PRO A 131 -14.08 4.07 9.29
CA PRO A 131 -13.96 2.67 9.65
C PRO A 131 -14.56 1.77 8.57
N VAL A 132 -13.81 0.74 8.17
CA VAL A 132 -14.23 -0.22 7.13
C VAL A 132 -14.35 -1.61 7.74
N ALA A 133 -15.54 -2.21 7.62
CA ALA A 133 -15.78 -3.58 8.06
C ALA A 133 -15.08 -4.61 7.14
N ASP A 134 -14.96 -4.29 5.85
CA ASP A 134 -14.28 -5.13 4.87
C ASP A 134 -12.75 -5.10 5.01
N VAL A 135 -12.19 -6.29 5.14
CA VAL A 135 -10.74 -6.51 5.28
C VAL A 135 -10.03 -6.77 3.95
N ASN A 136 -10.77 -6.86 2.84
CA ASN A 136 -10.22 -7.18 1.52
C ASN A 136 -10.83 -6.32 0.42
N CYS A 137 -10.03 -5.46 -0.22
CA CYS A 137 -10.51 -4.61 -1.32
C CYS A 137 -10.48 -5.28 -2.70
N GLY A 138 -9.90 -6.47 -2.81
CA GLY A 138 -9.76 -7.21 -4.07
C GLY A 138 -8.83 -6.60 -5.11
N ALA A 139 -8.11 -5.52 -4.79
CA ALA A 139 -7.34 -4.76 -5.79
C ALA A 139 -5.96 -4.25 -5.32
N CYS A 140 -5.63 -4.28 -4.03
CA CYS A 140 -4.29 -3.89 -3.56
C CYS A 140 -3.34 -5.09 -3.49
N ASP A 141 -2.04 -4.82 -3.51
CA ASP A 141 -0.98 -5.83 -3.42
C ASP A 141 -1.20 -6.81 -2.26
N ASN A 142 -1.57 -6.33 -1.06
CA ASN A 142 -1.82 -7.20 0.09
C ASN A 142 -3.03 -8.12 -0.08
N CYS A 143 -4.05 -7.67 -0.83
CA CYS A 143 -5.26 -8.45 -1.09
C CYS A 143 -5.14 -9.39 -2.29
N LEU A 144 -4.31 -9.02 -3.27
CA LEU A 144 -4.10 -9.78 -4.51
C LEU A 144 -3.12 -10.95 -4.34
N ARG A 145 -2.27 -10.93 -3.29
CA ARG A 145 -1.28 -11.99 -3.00
C ARG A 145 -1.86 -13.39 -2.70
N GLY A 146 -3.19 -13.59 -2.77
CA GLY A 146 -3.84 -14.86 -2.45
C GLY A 146 -3.79 -15.20 -0.96
N PRO A 147 -4.29 -16.38 -0.54
CA PRO A 147 -4.14 -16.84 0.83
C PRO A 147 -2.66 -17.05 1.14
N ARG A 148 -2.11 -16.17 1.99
CA ARG A 148 -0.72 -16.28 2.43
C ARG A 148 -0.53 -17.58 3.20
N GLU A 149 0.59 -18.26 2.94
CA GLU A 149 1.02 -19.33 3.84
C GLU A 149 1.20 -18.69 5.21
N THR A 150 0.56 -19.26 6.23
CA THR A 150 0.62 -18.72 7.59
C THR A 150 1.33 -19.72 8.48
N ALA A 151 2.14 -19.22 9.41
CA ALA A 151 2.75 -20.02 10.44
C ALA A 151 2.34 -19.51 11.82
N ASP A 152 2.31 -20.43 12.78
CA ASP A 152 2.04 -20.11 14.17
C ASP A 152 3.33 -19.61 14.84
N TYR A 153 3.37 -18.30 15.12
CA TYR A 153 4.47 -17.64 15.84
C TYR A 153 4.15 -17.44 17.32
N SER A 154 3.14 -18.15 17.89
CA SER A 154 2.78 -18.02 19.31
C SER A 154 3.97 -18.16 20.23
N VAL A 155 4.79 -19.20 20.02
CA VAL A 155 5.95 -19.48 20.86
C VAL A 155 7.02 -18.38 20.70
N PRO A 156 7.49 -18.03 19.49
CA PRO A 156 8.39 -16.90 19.30
C PRO A 156 7.87 -15.58 19.88
N ALA A 157 6.59 -15.25 19.66
CA ALA A 157 5.97 -14.04 20.17
C ALA A 157 5.99 -14.01 21.71
N MET A 158 5.61 -15.12 22.36
CA MET A 158 5.66 -15.23 23.82
C MET A 158 7.09 -15.13 24.36
N LYS A 159 8.09 -15.77 23.70
CA LYS A 159 9.50 -15.64 24.08
C LYS A 159 9.96 -14.18 24.01
N PHE A 160 9.62 -13.47 22.93
CA PHE A 160 10.00 -12.08 22.74
C PHE A 160 9.39 -11.16 23.79
N LEU A 161 8.06 -11.21 23.97
CA LEU A 161 7.34 -10.39 24.95
C LEU A 161 7.80 -10.70 26.39
N SER A 162 8.06 -11.97 26.69
CA SER A 162 8.62 -12.42 27.96
C SER A 162 10.00 -11.80 28.23
N CYS A 163 10.87 -11.76 27.21
CA CYS A 163 12.19 -11.16 27.31
C CYS A 163 12.11 -9.63 27.49
N VAL A 164 11.20 -8.94 26.78
CA VAL A 164 10.92 -7.51 26.99
C VAL A 164 10.55 -7.25 28.46
N LYS A 165 9.70 -8.09 29.04
CA LYS A 165 9.31 -7.92 30.44
C LYS A 165 10.45 -8.18 31.43
N ARG A 166 11.22 -9.26 31.23
CA ARG A 166 12.32 -9.68 32.12
C ARG A 166 13.53 -8.75 32.07
N THR A 167 13.75 -8.09 30.94
CA THR A 167 14.75 -7.01 30.81
C THR A 167 14.24 -5.67 31.37
N GLY A 168 13.04 -5.65 31.95
CA GLY A 168 12.47 -4.50 32.64
C GLY A 168 11.99 -3.38 31.72
N GLU A 169 11.62 -3.69 30.47
CA GLU A 169 10.96 -2.76 29.53
C GLU A 169 11.77 -1.47 29.25
N ARG A 170 13.10 -1.58 29.30
CA ARG A 170 14.06 -0.48 29.18
C ARG A 170 14.97 -0.57 27.95
N PHE A 171 14.68 -1.50 27.04
CA PHE A 171 15.57 -1.83 25.93
C PHE A 171 14.81 -1.90 24.61
N GLY A 172 15.50 -1.52 23.53
CA GLY A 172 14.98 -1.63 22.17
C GLY A 172 15.13 -3.04 21.58
N ALA A 173 14.48 -3.28 20.45
CA ALA A 173 14.35 -4.59 19.82
C ALA A 173 15.70 -5.32 19.63
N ALA A 174 16.74 -4.62 19.17
CA ALA A 174 18.06 -5.23 18.92
C ALA A 174 18.65 -5.90 20.16
N HIS A 175 18.57 -5.26 21.33
CA HIS A 175 19.07 -5.83 22.59
C HIS A 175 18.23 -7.03 23.04
N ILE A 176 16.91 -6.96 22.84
CA ILE A 176 16.03 -8.09 23.13
C ILE A 176 16.40 -9.29 22.26
N VAL A 177 16.69 -9.07 20.97
CA VAL A 177 17.18 -10.12 20.08
C VAL A 177 18.51 -10.68 20.57
N ASP A 178 19.47 -9.82 20.96
CA ASP A 178 20.77 -10.26 21.49
C ASP A 178 20.62 -11.18 22.72
N VAL A 179 19.69 -10.87 23.64
CA VAL A 179 19.39 -11.74 24.78
C VAL A 179 18.78 -13.08 24.31
N LEU A 180 17.77 -13.04 23.43
CA LEU A 180 17.07 -14.25 22.97
C LEU A 180 18.00 -15.23 22.24
N ILE A 181 18.90 -14.73 21.39
CA ILE A 181 19.85 -15.57 20.65
C ILE A 181 21.07 -16.01 21.48
N GLY A 182 21.21 -15.50 22.71
CA GLY A 182 22.32 -15.84 23.58
C GLY A 182 23.63 -15.10 23.25
N ALA A 183 23.56 -13.91 22.66
CA ALA A 183 24.74 -13.15 22.29
C ALA A 183 25.43 -12.55 23.53
N GLY A 184 26.72 -12.87 23.71
CA GLY A 184 27.58 -12.31 24.76
C GLY A 184 28.06 -10.90 24.43
N THR A 185 27.13 -9.95 24.28
CA THR A 185 27.50 -8.53 24.09
C THR A 185 27.84 -7.87 25.42
N GLU A 186 28.70 -6.85 25.42
CA GLU A 186 29.05 -6.06 26.62
C GLU A 186 27.79 -5.57 27.36
N LYS A 187 26.75 -5.20 26.62
CA LYS A 187 25.48 -4.74 27.18
C LYS A 187 24.72 -5.88 27.88
N VAL A 188 24.74 -7.10 27.33
CA VAL A 188 24.10 -8.26 27.98
C VAL A 188 24.80 -8.61 29.30
N GLU A 189 26.13 -8.59 29.31
CA GLU A 189 26.93 -8.85 30.50
C GLU A 189 26.74 -7.77 31.57
N ARG A 190 26.87 -6.50 31.17
CA ARG A 190 26.73 -5.34 32.08
C ARG A 190 25.40 -5.30 32.82
N PHE A 191 24.31 -5.68 32.16
CA PHE A 191 22.97 -5.69 32.76
C PHE A 191 22.60 -7.06 33.37
N GLY A 192 23.52 -8.04 33.38
CA GLY A 192 23.29 -9.36 33.95
C GLY A 192 22.22 -10.18 33.21
N HIS A 193 21.95 -9.85 31.95
CA HIS A 193 20.88 -10.49 31.18
C HIS A 193 21.25 -11.91 30.72
N GLY A 194 22.52 -12.31 30.82
CA GLY A 194 22.96 -13.69 30.62
C GLY A 194 22.36 -14.67 31.64
N ASN A 195 21.88 -14.18 32.78
CA ASN A 195 21.27 -15.01 33.84
C ASN A 195 19.74 -15.13 33.71
N LEU A 196 19.12 -14.50 32.71
CA LEU A 196 17.67 -14.54 32.53
C LEU A 196 17.24 -15.88 31.93
N SER A 197 16.06 -16.37 32.33
CA SER A 197 15.47 -17.59 31.75
C SER A 197 15.14 -17.47 30.25
N THR A 198 15.23 -16.27 29.69
CA THR A 198 15.02 -15.98 28.26
C THR A 198 16.34 -15.85 27.49
N PHE A 199 17.49 -16.01 28.13
CA PHE A 199 18.78 -15.96 27.47
C PHE A 199 19.01 -17.23 26.64
N GLY A 200 19.32 -17.08 25.35
CA GLY A 200 19.66 -18.21 24.47
C GLY A 200 18.51 -19.13 24.07
N ILE A 201 17.26 -18.81 24.42
CA ILE A 201 16.09 -19.66 24.11
C ILE A 201 15.52 -19.43 22.70
N GLY A 202 16.07 -18.50 21.93
CA GLY A 202 15.54 -18.01 20.65
C GLY A 202 16.32 -18.46 19.41
N THR A 203 16.97 -19.63 19.45
CA THR A 203 17.82 -20.13 18.35
C THR A 203 17.05 -20.59 17.11
N GLU A 204 15.71 -20.66 17.18
CA GLU A 204 14.84 -21.12 16.08
C GLU A 204 14.62 -20.08 14.97
N LEU A 205 14.93 -18.80 15.21
CA LEU A 205 14.77 -17.72 14.25
C LEU A 205 16.09 -16.97 14.04
N SER A 206 16.32 -16.48 12.83
CA SER A 206 17.46 -15.60 12.55
C SER A 206 17.29 -14.24 13.25
N ARG A 207 18.39 -13.50 13.40
CA ARG A 207 18.35 -12.12 13.94
C ARG A 207 17.38 -11.22 13.16
N THR A 208 17.36 -11.37 11.83
CA THR A 208 16.48 -10.62 10.93
C THR A 208 15.02 -10.99 11.16
N ASP A 209 14.72 -12.28 11.31
CA ASP A 209 13.38 -12.78 11.58
C ASP A 209 12.84 -12.29 12.93
N TRP A 210 13.68 -12.28 13.97
CA TRP A 210 13.33 -11.70 15.27
C TRP A 210 13.00 -10.21 15.19
N LEU A 211 13.77 -9.43 14.41
CA LEU A 211 13.51 -8.00 14.21
C LEU A 211 12.23 -7.77 13.38
N SER A 212 11.91 -8.65 12.43
CA SER A 212 10.66 -8.65 11.69
C SER A 212 9.46 -8.96 12.60
N LEU A 213 9.57 -9.97 13.47
CA LEU A 213 8.55 -10.29 14.47
C LEU A 213 8.34 -9.12 15.45
N ALA A 214 9.40 -8.47 15.91
CA ALA A 214 9.31 -7.31 16.80
C ALA A 214 8.53 -6.14 16.17
N ARG A 215 8.72 -5.89 14.87
CA ARG A 215 7.96 -4.88 14.12
C ARG A 215 6.47 -5.24 14.02
N ARG A 216 6.16 -6.51 13.75
CA ARG A 216 4.77 -7.02 13.70
C ARG A 216 4.06 -6.95 15.06
N LEU A 217 4.77 -7.29 16.13
CA LEU A 217 4.23 -7.16 17.49
C LEU A 217 3.95 -5.69 17.83
N ALA A 218 4.77 -4.76 17.36
CA ALA A 218 4.51 -3.33 17.51
C ALA A 218 3.31 -2.86 16.69
N SER A 219 3.22 -3.27 15.41
CA SER A 219 2.10 -2.88 14.53
C SER A 219 0.75 -3.44 14.98
N THR A 220 0.74 -4.57 15.69
CA THR A 220 -0.46 -5.18 16.27
C THR A 220 -0.73 -4.74 17.71
N GLY A 221 0.03 -3.78 18.24
CA GLY A 221 -0.14 -3.22 19.57
C GLY A 221 0.28 -4.13 20.72
N HIS A 222 0.89 -5.30 20.46
CA HIS A 222 1.48 -6.15 21.51
C HIS A 222 2.73 -5.52 22.12
N LEU A 223 3.46 -4.72 21.34
CA LEU A 223 4.55 -3.88 21.81
C LEU A 223 4.21 -2.41 21.64
N VAL A 224 4.50 -1.62 22.66
CA VAL A 224 4.48 -0.16 22.60
C VAL A 224 5.92 0.34 22.57
N ARG A 225 6.21 1.26 21.65
CA ARG A 225 7.51 1.92 21.55
C ARG A 225 7.44 3.29 22.19
N ASP A 226 8.40 3.59 23.05
CA ASP A 226 8.64 4.96 23.51
C ASP A 226 9.42 5.73 22.43
N PRO A 227 8.83 6.77 21.81
CA PRO A 227 9.49 7.54 20.74
C PRO A 227 10.75 8.27 21.20
N GLU A 228 10.84 8.66 22.48
CA GLU A 228 11.96 9.45 23.01
C GLU A 228 13.14 8.56 23.42
N ARG A 229 12.88 7.31 23.85
CA ARG A 229 13.90 6.42 24.43
C ARG A 229 14.19 5.17 23.62
N SER A 230 13.46 4.92 22.53
CA SER A 230 13.56 3.69 21.73
C SER A 230 13.45 2.40 22.56
N THR A 231 12.69 2.46 23.66
CA THR A 231 12.43 1.31 24.55
C THR A 231 11.14 0.61 24.15
N LEU A 232 11.09 -0.70 24.44
CA LEU A 232 9.91 -1.53 24.24
C LEU A 232 9.21 -1.81 25.56
N SER A 233 7.90 -1.63 25.58
CA SER A 233 7.01 -2.05 26.67
C SER A 233 5.86 -2.91 26.16
N LEU A 234 5.23 -3.68 27.05
CA LEU A 234 4.09 -4.52 26.69
C LEU A 234 2.82 -3.69 26.52
N GLY A 235 2.16 -3.87 25.37
CA GLY A 235 0.80 -3.37 25.17
C GLY A 235 -0.28 -4.29 25.73
N GLN A 236 -1.52 -3.82 25.77
CA GLN A 236 -2.65 -4.60 26.28
C GLN A 236 -2.84 -5.97 25.57
N PRO A 237 -2.75 -6.08 24.23
CA PRO A 237 -2.83 -7.36 23.52
C PRO A 237 -1.79 -8.40 23.96
N ALA A 238 -0.58 -7.99 24.39
CA ALA A 238 0.43 -8.93 24.88
C ALA A 238 -0.05 -9.73 26.10
N TRP A 239 -0.80 -9.09 27.00
CA TRP A 239 -1.36 -9.75 28.18
C TRP A 239 -2.46 -10.74 27.83
N GLU A 240 -3.23 -10.46 26.79
CA GLU A 240 -4.24 -11.39 26.28
C GLU A 240 -3.60 -12.61 25.64
N LEU A 241 -2.50 -12.42 24.88
CA LEU A 241 -1.73 -13.52 24.32
C LEU A 241 -1.17 -14.44 25.42
N PHE A 242 -0.61 -13.88 26.49
CA PHE A 242 -0.14 -14.67 27.63
C PHE A 242 -1.26 -15.44 28.35
N ARG A 243 -2.42 -14.81 28.56
CA ARG A 243 -3.54 -15.42 29.29
C ARG A 243 -4.24 -16.51 28.49
N THR A 244 -4.51 -16.23 27.22
CA THR A 244 -5.37 -17.07 26.38
C THR A 244 -4.59 -18.15 25.63
N ARG A 245 -3.28 -17.94 25.41
CA ARG A 245 -2.45 -18.72 24.50
C ARG A 245 -3.11 -18.91 23.13
N GLN A 246 -3.88 -17.90 22.67
CA GLN A 246 -4.46 -17.95 21.34
C GLN A 246 -3.35 -17.99 20.28
N PRO A 247 -3.54 -18.73 19.17
CA PRO A 247 -2.55 -18.78 18.11
C PRO A 247 -2.23 -17.39 17.56
N TYR A 248 -0.96 -16.98 17.65
CA TYR A 248 -0.43 -15.81 16.98
C TYR A 248 -0.01 -16.20 15.57
N ILE A 249 -1.01 -16.25 14.68
CA ILE A 249 -0.83 -16.64 13.28
C ILE A 249 -0.27 -15.47 12.48
N VAL A 250 0.87 -15.68 11.81
CA VAL A 250 1.55 -14.66 11.02
C VAL A 250 1.70 -15.15 9.58
N PRO A 251 1.46 -14.29 8.57
CA PRO A 251 1.82 -14.60 7.20
C PRO A 251 3.33 -14.80 7.01
N ILE A 252 3.72 -15.85 6.30
CA ILE A 252 5.10 -16.19 5.95
C ILE A 252 5.53 -15.33 4.75
N ASP A 253 5.79 -14.04 4.97
CA ASP A 253 6.40 -13.18 3.95
C ASP A 253 7.85 -12.89 4.35
N GLY A 254 8.78 -13.70 3.82
CA GLY A 254 10.22 -13.51 4.03
C GLY A 254 10.75 -13.85 5.43
N ILE A 255 9.98 -14.60 6.23
CA ILE A 255 10.43 -15.16 7.51
C ILE A 255 10.45 -16.69 7.37
N CYS A 256 11.53 -17.35 7.80
CA CYS A 256 11.57 -18.81 7.82
C CYS A 256 10.57 -19.32 8.89
N PRO A 257 9.66 -20.26 8.58
CA PRO A 257 8.79 -20.84 9.59
C PRO A 257 9.65 -21.45 10.71
N PRO A 258 9.29 -21.27 12.00
CA PRO A 258 10.08 -21.79 13.10
C PRO A 258 10.18 -23.31 12.98
N GLY A 259 11.39 -23.83 12.73
CA GLY A 259 11.65 -25.25 12.64
C GLY A 259 11.68 -25.89 14.03
N GLY A 260 10.93 -26.98 14.23
CA GLY A 260 11.10 -27.89 15.36
C GLY A 260 9.84 -28.13 16.20
N THR A 261 9.52 -29.41 16.39
CA THR A 261 8.49 -29.95 17.30
C THR A 261 8.92 -29.82 18.76
N GLY A 262 9.19 -28.60 19.22
CA GLY A 262 9.51 -28.32 20.63
C GLY A 262 8.26 -28.55 21.49
N GLU A 263 8.24 -29.66 22.20
CA GLU A 263 7.14 -30.05 23.09
C GLU A 263 6.82 -28.95 24.11
N VAL A 264 5.53 -28.83 24.41
CA VAL A 264 4.91 -27.80 25.27
C VAL A 264 5.41 -27.85 26.72
N ASP A 265 6.17 -28.88 27.09
CA ASP A 265 6.54 -29.23 28.46
C ASP A 265 7.64 -28.33 29.08
N ASP A 266 8.50 -27.69 28.27
CA ASP A 266 9.51 -26.76 28.79
C ASP A 266 8.93 -25.40 29.24
N ILE A 267 7.70 -25.07 28.80
CA ILE A 267 7.05 -23.79 29.07
C ILE A 267 6.41 -23.75 30.46
N ASP A 268 5.86 -24.88 30.91
CA ASP A 268 5.12 -24.96 32.19
C ASP A 268 6.07 -24.95 33.41
N ARG A 269 7.36 -25.27 33.24
CA ARG A 269 8.39 -25.18 34.29
C ARG A 269 8.85 -23.73 34.56
N ALA A 270 8.62 -22.81 33.62
CA ALA A 270 9.06 -21.41 33.70
C ALA A 270 7.95 -20.42 34.11
N LEU A 271 6.69 -20.88 34.21
CA LEU A 271 5.50 -20.05 34.40
C LEU A 271 4.62 -20.62 35.52
N ASP A 272 4.97 -20.34 36.77
CA ASP A 272 4.26 -20.80 37.97
C ASP A 272 2.91 -20.08 38.19
N ILE A 273 1.89 -20.36 37.36
CA ILE A 273 0.54 -19.76 37.49
C ILE A 273 -0.58 -20.76 37.19
N LYS A 274 -1.47 -20.94 38.18
CA LYS A 274 -2.62 -21.87 38.17
C LYS A 274 -3.69 -21.52 37.13
N LYS A 275 -4.20 -22.57 36.48
CA LYS A 275 -5.18 -22.60 35.37
C LYS A 275 -6.60 -22.19 35.76
N THR A 276 -7.27 -21.39 34.92
CA THR A 276 -8.73 -21.48 34.69
C THR A 276 -9.06 -21.19 33.20
N ARG A 277 -9.90 -22.04 32.59
CA ARG A 277 -10.23 -22.09 31.15
C ARG A 277 -11.67 -21.64 30.90
N ARG A 278 -11.95 -20.96 29.76
CA ARG A 278 -13.29 -20.93 29.12
C ARG A 278 -13.22 -20.74 27.59
N LYS A 279 -14.17 -21.33 26.86
CA LYS A 279 -14.25 -21.56 25.39
C LYS A 279 -14.87 -20.38 24.59
N PRO A 280 -14.62 -20.24 23.26
CA PRO A 280 -15.25 -19.22 22.42
C PRO A 280 -16.50 -19.70 21.67
N GLY A 281 -17.42 -18.77 21.37
CA GLY A 281 -18.64 -18.94 20.56
C GLY A 281 -18.50 -18.42 19.12
N ARG A 282 -19.39 -18.87 18.23
CA ARG A 282 -19.25 -18.91 16.76
C ARG A 282 -20.18 -17.91 16.03
N LYS A 283 -19.63 -17.21 15.02
CA LYS A 283 -20.13 -16.68 13.70
C LYS A 283 -21.59 -16.21 13.51
N LYS A 284 -21.77 -15.15 12.69
CA LYS A 284 -22.38 -15.26 11.34
C LYS A 284 -22.22 -14.02 10.44
N ALA A 285 -22.18 -14.29 9.14
CA ALA A 285 -22.01 -13.39 8.00
C ALA A 285 -23.35 -12.85 7.46
N ARG A 286 -23.30 -11.79 6.66
CA ARG A 286 -24.37 -11.38 5.74
C ARG A 286 -23.83 -10.88 4.40
N THR A 287 -24.39 -11.51 3.38
CA THR A 287 -24.62 -11.22 1.95
C THR A 287 -25.24 -9.84 1.69
N ASP A 288 -25.31 -9.20 0.51
CA ASP A 288 -24.78 -9.28 -0.87
C ASP A 288 -25.24 -7.94 -1.50
N ASP A 289 -24.48 -7.32 -2.41
CA ASP A 289 -25.06 -6.43 -3.45
C ASP A 289 -24.08 -6.28 -4.64
N ALA A 290 -24.16 -7.23 -5.59
CA ALA A 290 -23.23 -7.39 -6.71
C ALA A 290 -23.82 -7.03 -8.08
N GLY A 291 -24.98 -6.37 -8.13
CA GLY A 291 -25.80 -6.30 -9.36
C GLY A 291 -25.53 -5.17 -10.34
N LYS A 292 -24.52 -4.30 -10.17
CA LYS A 292 -24.41 -3.06 -10.99
C LYS A 292 -23.02 -2.76 -11.59
N ARG A 293 -22.07 -3.70 -11.52
CA ARG A 293 -20.67 -3.50 -11.93
C ARG A 293 -20.23 -4.27 -13.19
N GLU A 294 -21.09 -5.08 -13.79
CA GLU A 294 -20.69 -6.03 -14.85
C GLU A 294 -20.20 -5.39 -16.16
N GLY A 295 -20.66 -4.19 -16.52
CA GLY A 295 -20.27 -3.55 -17.78
C GLY A 295 -18.82 -3.05 -17.84
N LEU A 296 -18.21 -2.73 -16.69
CA LEU A 296 -16.86 -2.16 -16.62
C LEU A 296 -15.76 -3.23 -16.47
N LEU A 297 -16.13 -4.44 -16.04
CA LEU A 297 -15.23 -5.58 -15.84
C LEU A 297 -14.93 -6.35 -17.13
N ALA A 298 -15.57 -5.98 -18.25
CA ALA A 298 -15.43 -6.67 -19.52
C ALA A 298 -14.13 -6.36 -20.28
N PHE A 299 -13.47 -5.24 -20.00
CA PHE A 299 -12.27 -4.80 -20.74
C PHE A 299 -10.99 -5.58 -20.37
N ASN A 300 -11.04 -6.40 -19.30
CA ASN A 300 -9.91 -7.20 -18.81
C ASN A 300 -10.13 -8.71 -18.97
N ARG A 301 -11.12 -9.14 -19.78
CA ARG A 301 -11.34 -10.57 -20.06
C ARG A 301 -10.30 -11.05 -21.07
N GLN A 302 -9.51 -12.05 -20.69
CA GLN A 302 -8.73 -12.84 -21.62
C GLN A 302 -9.67 -13.56 -22.60
N GLY A 303 -9.48 -13.34 -23.91
CA GLY A 303 -10.28 -13.93 -24.99
C GLY A 303 -10.29 -13.06 -26.26
N GLU A 304 -10.66 -13.65 -27.40
CA GLU A 304 -10.60 -13.01 -28.73
C GLU A 304 -11.40 -11.69 -28.81
N ASP A 305 -12.54 -11.60 -28.12
CA ASP A 305 -13.37 -10.39 -28.08
C ASP A 305 -12.73 -9.24 -27.29
N GLY A 306 -11.95 -9.56 -26.26
CA GLY A 306 -11.22 -8.58 -25.44
C GLY A 306 -10.06 -7.97 -26.21
N ASP A 307 -9.27 -8.81 -26.88
CA ASP A 307 -8.13 -8.39 -27.71
C ASP A 307 -8.59 -7.48 -28.86
N ALA A 308 -9.74 -7.80 -29.47
CA ALA A 308 -10.31 -6.98 -30.53
C ALA A 308 -10.82 -5.61 -30.04
N ALA A 309 -11.36 -5.55 -28.81
CA ALA A 309 -11.76 -4.28 -28.19
C ALA A 309 -10.54 -3.43 -27.80
N GLU A 310 -9.46 -4.04 -27.29
CA GLU A 310 -8.21 -3.34 -26.97
C GLU A 310 -7.54 -2.77 -28.23
N ALA A 311 -7.49 -3.55 -29.32
CA ALA A 311 -6.99 -3.09 -30.61
C ALA A 311 -7.79 -1.89 -31.13
N LEU A 312 -9.12 -1.95 -31.05
CA LEU A 312 -9.99 -0.85 -31.45
C LEU A 312 -9.78 0.38 -30.55
N PHE A 313 -9.66 0.21 -29.23
CA PHE A 313 -9.35 1.32 -28.32
C PHE A 313 -8.06 2.05 -28.71
N MET A 314 -7.01 1.32 -29.10
CA MET A 314 -5.75 1.93 -29.56
C MET A 314 -5.93 2.73 -30.86
N VAL A 315 -6.74 2.24 -31.80
CA VAL A 315 -7.12 2.97 -33.02
C VAL A 315 -7.87 4.26 -32.68
N LEU A 316 -8.88 4.17 -31.81
CA LEU A 316 -9.67 5.33 -31.38
C LEU A 316 -8.83 6.35 -30.61
N ARG A 317 -7.87 5.90 -29.79
CA ARG A 317 -6.93 6.76 -29.07
C ARG A 317 -6.02 7.53 -30.03
N ALA A 318 -5.50 6.86 -31.06
CA ALA A 318 -4.68 7.50 -32.09
C ALA A 318 -5.49 8.51 -32.92
N LEU A 319 -6.73 8.17 -33.29
CA LEU A 319 -7.66 9.09 -33.95
C LEU A 319 -7.93 10.32 -33.09
N ARG A 320 -8.29 10.11 -31.81
CA ARG A 320 -8.55 11.18 -30.85
C ARG A 320 -7.35 12.12 -30.74
N LYS A 321 -6.13 11.58 -30.62
CA LYS A 321 -4.92 12.38 -30.53
C LYS A 321 -4.75 13.29 -31.76
N ARG A 322 -4.85 12.73 -32.97
CA ARG A 322 -4.76 13.52 -34.21
C ARG A 322 -5.79 14.66 -34.27
N LEU A 323 -7.04 14.38 -33.93
CA LEU A 323 -8.10 15.40 -33.91
C LEU A 323 -7.86 16.48 -32.84
N ALA A 324 -7.30 16.09 -31.69
CA ALA A 324 -6.97 16.99 -30.61
C ALA A 324 -5.79 17.92 -30.99
N ASP A 325 -4.78 17.37 -31.66
CA ASP A 325 -3.62 18.11 -32.17
C ASP A 325 -4.06 19.13 -33.23
N GLU A 326 -4.91 18.73 -34.18
CA GLU A 326 -5.51 19.62 -35.21
C GLU A 326 -6.33 20.77 -34.60
N ALA A 327 -7.01 20.50 -33.49
CA ALA A 327 -7.82 21.49 -32.78
C ALA A 327 -7.04 22.28 -31.71
N GLY A 328 -5.77 21.93 -31.45
CA GLY A 328 -4.94 22.58 -30.43
C GLY A 328 -5.43 22.38 -28.98
N VAL A 329 -6.15 21.30 -28.69
CA VAL A 329 -6.75 21.01 -27.37
C VAL A 329 -6.20 19.69 -26.78
N PRO A 330 -6.25 19.48 -25.46
CA PRO A 330 -5.90 18.18 -24.86
C PRO A 330 -6.80 17.03 -25.36
N PRO A 331 -6.27 15.80 -25.54
CA PRO A 331 -7.04 14.68 -26.08
C PRO A 331 -8.36 14.37 -25.36
N TYR A 332 -8.36 14.42 -24.02
CA TYR A 332 -9.56 14.12 -23.21
C TYR A 332 -10.71 15.12 -23.44
N VAL A 333 -10.44 16.31 -24.00
CA VAL A 333 -11.48 17.30 -24.36
C VAL A 333 -12.32 16.81 -25.54
N VAL A 334 -11.70 16.12 -26.51
CA VAL A 334 -12.41 15.47 -27.62
C VAL A 334 -13.32 14.38 -27.05
N PHE A 335 -12.72 13.34 -26.45
CA PHE A 335 -13.44 12.31 -25.69
C PHE A 335 -12.57 11.78 -24.54
N PRO A 336 -13.10 11.60 -23.32
CA PRO A 336 -12.35 10.96 -22.24
C PRO A 336 -12.11 9.46 -22.55
N ASP A 337 -11.08 8.85 -21.95
CA ASP A 337 -10.74 7.44 -22.18
C ASP A 337 -11.94 6.51 -21.94
N ARG A 338 -12.74 6.79 -20.90
CA ARG A 338 -13.96 6.03 -20.59
C ARG A 338 -14.94 5.95 -21.78
N THR A 339 -15.11 7.05 -22.50
CA THR A 339 -15.94 7.09 -23.71
C THR A 339 -15.35 6.22 -24.81
N LEU A 340 -14.02 6.23 -25.00
CA LEU A 340 -13.36 5.40 -26.00
C LEU A 340 -13.45 3.90 -25.66
N VAL A 341 -13.30 3.54 -24.39
CA VAL A 341 -13.49 2.18 -23.89
C VAL A 341 -14.91 1.70 -24.18
N GLU A 342 -15.91 2.54 -23.92
CA GLU A 342 -17.31 2.21 -24.19
C GLU A 342 -17.58 2.10 -25.70
N MET A 343 -17.04 2.99 -26.53
CA MET A 343 -17.12 2.87 -28.01
C MET A 343 -16.49 1.56 -28.51
N ALA A 344 -15.32 1.19 -27.99
CA ALA A 344 -14.62 -0.03 -28.39
C ALA A 344 -15.38 -1.30 -27.97
N THR A 345 -16.10 -1.23 -26.85
CA THR A 345 -16.90 -2.33 -26.31
C THR A 345 -18.26 -2.47 -27.00
N VAL A 346 -19.00 -1.36 -27.14
CA VAL A 346 -20.38 -1.34 -27.68
C VAL A 346 -20.40 -1.37 -29.21
N ARG A 347 -19.35 -0.86 -29.85
CA ARG A 347 -19.23 -0.69 -31.32
C ARG A 347 -20.48 -0.08 -31.98
N PRO A 348 -20.80 1.19 -31.67
CA PRO A 348 -21.90 1.92 -32.31
C PRO A 348 -21.81 1.88 -33.85
N ARG A 349 -22.95 1.63 -34.49
CA ARG A 349 -23.05 1.50 -35.96
C ARG A 349 -23.57 2.75 -36.67
N ASP A 350 -24.17 3.66 -35.91
CA ASP A 350 -24.80 4.87 -36.40
C ASP A 350 -24.73 6.00 -35.35
N GLU A 351 -25.11 7.22 -35.73
CA GLU A 351 -25.09 8.36 -34.83
C GLU A 351 -26.03 8.21 -33.63
N ALA A 352 -27.16 7.50 -33.80
CA ALA A 352 -28.13 7.28 -32.74
C ALA A 352 -27.57 6.40 -31.63
N SER A 353 -26.93 5.28 -31.99
CA SER A 353 -26.23 4.40 -31.05
C SER A 353 -24.99 5.07 -30.46
N LEU A 354 -24.29 5.93 -31.20
CA LEU A 354 -23.16 6.68 -30.69
C LEU A 354 -23.57 7.73 -29.65
N ALA A 355 -24.75 8.35 -29.81
CA ALA A 355 -25.30 9.31 -28.86
C ALA A 355 -25.65 8.70 -27.49
N LEU A 356 -25.83 7.38 -27.42
CA LEU A 356 -26.10 6.66 -26.17
C LEU A 356 -24.82 6.40 -25.35
N VAL A 357 -23.65 6.54 -25.96
CA VAL A 357 -22.37 6.33 -25.29
C VAL A 357 -22.10 7.45 -24.28
N TYR A 358 -21.61 7.09 -23.09
CA TYR A 358 -21.24 8.06 -22.06
C TYR A 358 -20.33 9.16 -22.59
N GLY A 359 -20.67 10.43 -22.32
CA GLY A 359 -19.86 11.58 -22.68
C GLY A 359 -20.00 12.07 -24.13
N VAL A 360 -20.85 11.42 -24.95
CA VAL A 360 -21.18 11.88 -26.32
C VAL A 360 -22.39 12.81 -26.29
N GLY A 361 -22.13 14.10 -26.11
CA GLY A 361 -23.15 15.15 -26.25
C GLY A 361 -23.38 15.56 -27.70
N ARG A 362 -24.52 16.22 -27.99
CA ARG A 362 -24.92 16.66 -29.33
C ARG A 362 -23.81 17.38 -30.11
N ALA A 363 -23.14 18.35 -29.50
CA ALA A 363 -22.06 19.10 -30.15
C ALA A 363 -20.85 18.22 -30.51
N LYS A 364 -20.53 17.22 -29.70
CA LYS A 364 -19.44 16.27 -29.98
C LYS A 364 -19.84 15.27 -31.06
N LEU A 365 -21.10 14.86 -31.08
CA LEU A 365 -21.65 13.99 -32.12
C LEU A 365 -21.62 14.68 -33.48
N GLU A 366 -22.11 15.91 -33.57
CA GLU A 366 -22.09 16.72 -34.81
C GLU A 366 -20.66 16.95 -35.32
N ARG A 367 -19.70 17.16 -34.40
CA ARG A 367 -18.32 17.49 -34.76
C ARG A 367 -17.42 16.28 -35.07
N TYR A 368 -17.60 15.17 -34.36
CA TYR A 368 -16.67 14.02 -34.40
C TYR A 368 -17.35 12.69 -34.76
N GLY A 369 -18.68 12.62 -34.76
CA GLY A 369 -19.44 11.37 -34.86
C GLY A 369 -19.10 10.54 -36.09
N GLN A 370 -19.20 11.14 -37.28
CA GLN A 370 -18.92 10.45 -38.54
C GLN A 370 -17.50 9.89 -38.61
N VAL A 371 -16.51 10.66 -38.11
CA VAL A 371 -15.10 10.26 -38.14
C VAL A 371 -14.84 9.07 -37.20
N PHE A 372 -15.44 9.07 -36.02
CA PHE A 372 -15.33 7.95 -35.07
C PHE A 372 -16.09 6.71 -35.56
N LEU A 373 -17.28 6.85 -36.15
CA LEU A 373 -18.02 5.72 -36.74
C LEU A 373 -17.22 5.05 -37.85
N ALA A 374 -16.60 5.83 -38.74
CA ALA A 374 -15.75 5.31 -39.80
C ALA A 374 -14.51 4.56 -39.26
N ALA A 375 -13.98 4.97 -38.11
CA ALA A 375 -12.86 4.27 -37.47
C ALA A 375 -13.28 2.99 -36.72
N ILE A 376 -14.52 2.93 -36.23
CA ILE A 376 -15.10 1.72 -35.61
C ILE A 376 -15.43 0.68 -36.68
N HIS A 377 -15.91 1.13 -37.83
CA HIS A 377 -16.28 0.30 -38.98
C HIS A 377 -15.51 0.74 -40.23
N PRO A 378 -14.21 0.41 -40.33
CA PRO A 378 -13.45 0.68 -41.54
C PRO A 378 -14.03 -0.13 -42.71
N SER A 379 -14.29 0.55 -43.82
CA SER A 379 -14.85 0.00 -45.05
C SER A 379 -14.01 -1.08 -45.71
#